data_AF-A0A4R5AAI1-F1
#
_entry.id   AF-A0A4R5AAI1-F1
#
_cell.length_a   1.000
_cell.length_b   1.000
_cell.length_c   1.000
_cell.angle_alpha   90.00
_cell.angle_beta   90.00
_cell.angle_gamma   90.00
#
_symmetry.space_group_name_H-M   'P 1'
#
loop_
_entity.id
_entity.type
_entity.pdbx_description
1 polymer ?
#
loop_
_entity_poly.entity_id
_entity_poly.type
_entity_poly.pdbx_seq_one_letter_code
_entity_poly.pdbx_strand_id
1 'polypeptide(L)'
;MLIAHWTFDLDTLDGRKVAVAAGAAPDIELGETAEVVPGRDGGALALHGHDRAVVPAVPQLVLSQVFGFSVAFFVQVTEEPTGEWRSLVYKPVAENDARGLGLWLYPDAMRVRVQLFTVKGPDYVDSRTRLPVGEWVHIALVVDTAGMSLYINGKQDVGLSLEHAVVTPAGPVYLGSELTKPGFGGLLDDFRVYATALDDDAIRALAAG
;
A
#
# COMPACT_ATOMS: atom_id res chain seq x y z
N MET A 1 -8.82 6.20 -13.01
CA MET A 1 -8.42 7.61 -12.80
C MET A 1 -7.44 7.68 -11.64
N LEU A 2 -6.29 8.33 -11.81
CA LEU A 2 -5.33 8.57 -10.73
C LEU A 2 -5.93 9.52 -9.69
N ILE A 3 -5.94 9.12 -8.41
CA ILE A 3 -6.29 9.99 -7.29
C ILE A 3 -5.05 10.77 -6.84
N ALA A 4 -3.94 10.04 -6.64
CA ALA A 4 -2.71 10.60 -6.13
C ALA A 4 -1.50 9.71 -6.44
N HIS A 5 -0.35 10.35 -6.59
CA HIS A 5 0.97 9.76 -6.75
C HIS A 5 1.97 10.56 -5.92
N TRP A 6 2.71 9.86 -5.05
CA TRP A 6 3.83 10.40 -4.29
C TRP A 6 5.10 9.68 -4.72
N THR A 7 6.08 10.43 -5.22
CA THR A 7 7.38 9.90 -5.69
C THR A 7 8.42 9.84 -4.59
N PHE A 8 8.24 10.57 -3.48
CA PHE A 8 9.23 10.71 -2.42
C PHE A 8 10.56 11.33 -2.90
N ASP A 9 10.53 12.15 -3.93
CA ASP A 9 11.71 12.91 -4.35
C ASP A 9 12.05 14.02 -3.35
N LEU A 10 13.34 14.35 -3.22
CA LEU A 10 13.80 15.38 -2.27
C LEU A 10 13.19 16.77 -2.52
N ASP A 11 12.80 17.08 -3.75
CA ASP A 11 12.13 18.35 -4.10
C ASP A 11 10.63 18.36 -3.72
N THR A 12 10.04 17.19 -3.47
CA THR A 12 8.67 17.05 -2.92
C THR A 12 8.64 17.11 -1.40
N LEU A 13 9.80 17.08 -0.71
CA LEU A 13 9.88 17.10 0.75
C LEU A 13 9.97 18.53 1.29
N ASP A 14 8.98 18.94 2.09
CA ASP A 14 9.01 20.15 2.92
C ASP A 14 8.93 19.79 4.41
N GLY A 15 10.09 19.82 5.08
CA GLY A 15 10.22 19.41 6.48
C GLY A 15 9.86 17.95 6.70
N ARG A 16 8.64 17.69 7.21
CA ARG A 16 8.09 16.34 7.47
C ARG A 16 6.91 16.00 6.55
N LYS A 17 6.71 16.76 5.49
CA LYS A 17 5.62 16.57 4.53
C LYS A 17 6.17 16.25 3.16
N VAL A 18 5.64 15.19 2.54
CA VAL A 18 5.94 14.83 1.16
C VAL A 18 4.74 15.21 0.30
N ALA A 19 4.94 16.19 -0.58
CA ALA A 19 3.90 16.71 -1.45
C ALA A 19 3.40 15.66 -2.44
N VAL A 20 2.13 15.76 -2.82
CA VAL A 20 1.58 14.97 -3.93
C VAL A 20 2.22 15.41 -5.25
N ALA A 21 2.89 14.50 -5.96
CA ALA A 21 3.53 14.81 -7.24
C ALA A 21 2.52 14.91 -8.39
N ALA A 22 1.46 14.10 -8.34
CA ALA A 22 0.34 14.17 -9.28
C ALA A 22 -0.98 13.76 -8.62
N GLY A 23 -2.08 14.43 -8.97
CA GLY A 23 -3.40 14.18 -8.39
C GLY A 23 -3.84 15.29 -7.45
N ALA A 24 -4.74 14.97 -6.52
CA ALA A 24 -5.39 15.97 -5.66
C ALA A 24 -5.55 15.52 -4.19
N ALA A 25 -4.79 14.51 -3.75
CA ALA A 25 -4.75 14.14 -2.33
C ALA A 25 -3.82 15.08 -1.54
N PRO A 26 -3.95 15.14 -0.21
CA PRO A 26 -3.02 15.88 0.64
C PRO A 26 -1.60 15.32 0.61
N ASP A 27 -0.68 16.09 1.17
CA ASP A 27 0.68 15.65 1.46
C ASP A 27 0.68 14.44 2.42
N ILE A 28 1.71 13.61 2.31
CA ILE A 28 2.03 12.58 3.29
C ILE A 28 2.75 13.24 4.47
N GLU A 29 2.31 12.99 5.69
CA GLU A 29 3.01 13.38 6.92
C GLU A 29 3.91 12.25 7.42
N LEU A 30 5.22 12.51 7.52
CA LEU A 30 6.22 11.56 7.99
C LEU A 30 6.26 11.53 9.53
N GLY A 31 6.04 10.37 10.14
CA GLY A 31 6.23 10.17 11.59
C GLY A 31 7.67 10.34 12.01
N GLU A 32 7.96 10.75 13.25
CA GLU A 32 9.24 11.35 13.72
C GLU A 32 10.55 10.79 13.12
N THR A 33 10.65 9.47 12.98
CA THR A 33 11.87 8.75 12.56
C THR A 33 11.90 8.31 11.10
N ALA A 34 10.78 8.38 10.37
CA ALA A 34 10.76 8.07 8.94
C ALA A 34 11.59 9.11 8.17
N GLU A 35 12.14 8.80 7.01
CA GLU A 35 12.89 9.80 6.23
C GLU A 35 12.81 9.52 4.73
N VAL A 36 13.21 10.51 3.93
CA VAL A 36 13.37 10.34 2.50
C VAL A 36 14.85 10.17 2.20
N VAL A 37 15.20 9.06 1.55
CA VAL A 37 16.57 8.68 1.19
C VAL A 37 16.64 8.38 -0.31
N PRO A 38 17.84 8.22 -0.91
CA PRO A 38 17.93 7.75 -2.29
C PRO A 38 17.17 6.42 -2.51
N GLY A 39 16.30 6.42 -3.52
CA GLY A 39 15.34 5.36 -3.81
C GLY A 39 15.62 4.61 -5.11
N ARG A 40 14.55 4.03 -5.68
CA ARG A 40 14.62 3.30 -6.95
C ARG A 40 14.79 4.26 -8.12
N ASP A 41 13.99 5.32 -8.13
CA ASP A 41 14.04 6.40 -9.10
C ASP A 41 13.89 7.72 -8.37
N GLY A 42 15.03 8.36 -8.04
CA GLY A 42 15.03 9.55 -7.20
C GLY A 42 15.08 9.22 -5.71
N GLY A 43 14.02 9.57 -4.96
CA GLY A 43 13.93 9.34 -3.52
C GLY A 43 12.96 8.21 -3.14
N ALA A 44 13.06 7.73 -1.91
CA ALA A 44 12.16 6.72 -1.34
C ALA A 44 11.93 6.98 0.15
N LEU A 45 10.78 6.56 0.64
CA LEU A 45 10.45 6.56 2.07
C LEU A 45 11.19 5.41 2.78
N ALA A 46 12.12 5.76 3.67
CA ALA A 46 12.77 4.82 4.57
C ALA A 46 11.94 4.57 5.83
N LEU A 47 11.79 3.29 6.17
CA LEU A 47 10.98 2.80 7.30
C LEU A 47 11.76 1.76 8.11
N HIS A 48 11.77 1.92 9.44
CA HIS A 48 12.47 1.06 10.39
C HIS A 48 11.52 0.39 11.40
N GLY A 49 10.61 -0.48 10.93
CA GLY A 49 9.82 -1.38 11.79
C GLY A 49 8.74 -0.73 12.66
N HIS A 50 8.92 0.50 13.15
CA HIS A 50 7.90 1.27 13.87
C HIS A 50 7.61 2.61 13.20
N ASP A 51 8.40 2.98 12.21
CA ASP A 51 8.19 4.18 11.41
C ASP A 51 6.88 4.06 10.61
N ARG A 52 6.25 5.21 10.40
CA ARG A 52 5.09 5.33 9.53
C ARG A 52 5.04 6.69 8.86
N ALA A 53 4.39 6.72 7.72
CA ALA A 53 3.93 7.94 7.08
C ALA A 53 2.41 7.87 6.90
N VAL A 54 1.73 9.01 6.98
CA VAL A 54 0.26 9.07 7.01
C VAL A 54 -0.27 10.03 5.96
N VAL A 55 -1.20 9.56 5.14
CA VAL A 55 -2.06 10.44 4.34
C VAL A 55 -3.36 10.67 5.12
N PRO A 56 -3.72 11.93 5.44
CA PRO A 56 -4.98 12.24 6.10
C PRO A 56 -6.20 11.70 5.34
N ALA A 57 -7.26 11.36 6.08
CA ALA A 57 -8.51 10.92 5.48
C ALA A 57 -9.16 12.08 4.69
N VAL A 58 -9.47 11.84 3.41
CA VAL A 58 -10.17 12.80 2.54
C VAL A 58 -11.17 12.09 1.62
N PRO A 59 -12.23 12.79 1.13
CA PRO A 59 -13.25 12.18 0.28
C PRO A 59 -12.70 11.51 -0.98
N GLN A 60 -11.62 12.04 -1.58
CA GLN A 60 -11.03 11.47 -2.79
C GLN A 60 -10.36 10.10 -2.54
N LEU A 61 -9.99 9.81 -1.28
CA LEU A 61 -9.40 8.53 -0.86
C LEU A 61 -10.42 7.59 -0.22
N VAL A 62 -11.72 7.78 -0.46
CA VAL A 62 -12.75 6.79 -0.08
C VAL A 62 -12.78 5.68 -1.13
N LEU A 63 -12.27 4.50 -0.78
CA LEU A 63 -12.04 3.40 -1.74
C LEU A 63 -13.30 2.55 -1.90
N SER A 64 -14.17 2.94 -2.83
CA SER A 64 -15.43 2.26 -3.10
C SER A 64 -15.26 1.09 -4.07
N GLN A 65 -15.63 -0.12 -3.65
CA GLN A 65 -15.65 -1.31 -4.51
C GLN A 65 -16.60 -1.15 -5.71
N VAL A 66 -17.66 -0.36 -5.57
CA VAL A 66 -18.67 -0.15 -6.64
C VAL A 66 -18.05 0.42 -7.92
N PHE A 67 -17.01 1.25 -7.79
CA PHE A 67 -16.28 1.82 -8.92
C PHE A 67 -14.97 1.08 -9.23
N GLY A 68 -14.59 0.15 -8.35
CA GLY A 68 -13.25 -0.40 -8.28
C GLY A 68 -12.21 0.63 -7.84
N PHE A 69 -11.06 0.14 -7.38
CA PHE A 69 -9.91 0.96 -7.03
C PHE A 69 -8.63 0.18 -7.19
N SER A 70 -7.49 0.87 -7.19
CA SER A 70 -6.18 0.22 -7.18
C SER A 70 -5.18 1.00 -6.35
N VAL A 71 -4.26 0.26 -5.74
CA VAL A 71 -3.12 0.79 -5.00
C VAL A 71 -1.87 0.13 -5.57
N ALA A 72 -0.85 0.92 -5.91
CA ALA A 72 0.40 0.41 -6.47
C ALA A 72 1.60 1.15 -5.88
N PHE A 73 2.71 0.44 -5.64
CA PHE A 73 3.95 1.00 -5.11
C PHE A 73 5.11 0.03 -5.32
N PHE A 74 6.33 0.55 -5.19
CA PHE A 74 7.53 -0.26 -5.07
C PHE A 74 7.92 -0.43 -3.60
N VAL A 75 8.43 -1.60 -3.25
CA VAL A 75 8.99 -1.87 -1.92
C VAL A 75 10.30 -2.62 -2.04
N GLN A 76 11.27 -2.27 -1.19
CA GLN A 76 12.49 -3.05 -0.96
C GLN A 76 12.56 -3.38 0.53
N VAL A 77 12.28 -4.63 0.89
CA VAL A 77 12.35 -5.10 2.28
C VAL A 77 13.78 -5.55 2.57
N THR A 78 14.42 -4.99 3.59
CA THR A 78 15.86 -5.22 3.89
C THR A 78 16.09 -6.15 5.08
N GLU A 79 15.03 -6.77 5.58
CA GLU A 79 15.04 -7.69 6.71
C GLU A 79 14.38 -9.03 6.38
N GLU A 80 14.81 -10.07 7.08
CA GLU A 80 14.19 -11.40 7.07
C GLU A 80 12.87 -11.42 7.89
N PRO A 81 12.07 -12.50 7.85
CA PRO A 81 10.91 -12.66 8.72
C PRO A 81 11.25 -12.50 10.21
N THR A 82 10.48 -11.66 10.92
CA THR A 82 10.75 -11.26 12.30
C THR A 82 9.92 -12.01 13.34
N GLY A 83 9.01 -12.89 12.91
CA GLY A 83 8.00 -13.51 13.78
C GLY A 83 6.76 -12.64 14.03
N GLU A 84 6.70 -11.44 13.45
CA GLU A 84 5.57 -10.50 13.57
C GLU A 84 4.94 -10.18 12.21
N TRP A 85 3.65 -9.88 12.20
CA TRP A 85 3.00 -9.30 11.03
C TRP A 85 3.49 -7.87 10.85
N ARG A 86 3.97 -7.53 9.64
CA ARG A 86 4.58 -6.22 9.37
C ARG A 86 3.80 -5.48 8.30
N SER A 87 3.27 -4.32 8.63
CA SER A 87 2.46 -3.50 7.75
C SER A 87 3.30 -2.85 6.65
N LEU A 88 2.82 -2.99 5.41
CA LEU A 88 3.28 -2.23 4.25
C LEU A 88 2.36 -1.04 4.04
N VAL A 89 1.07 -1.31 3.92
CA VAL A 89 0.01 -0.31 3.72
C VAL A 89 -1.22 -0.73 4.51
N TYR A 90 -1.79 0.18 5.29
CA TYR A 90 -3.05 -0.03 5.99
C TYR A 90 -4.00 1.15 5.77
N LYS A 91 -5.27 0.87 5.55
CA LYS A 91 -6.32 1.89 5.44
C LYS A 91 -7.58 1.41 6.15
N PRO A 92 -7.90 1.94 7.35
CA PRO A 92 -9.07 1.53 8.08
C PRO A 92 -10.37 2.08 7.45
N VAL A 93 -11.50 1.53 7.85
CA VAL A 93 -12.85 2.00 7.50
C VAL A 93 -13.06 3.43 8.00
N ALA A 94 -12.61 3.72 9.22
CA ALA A 94 -12.62 5.05 9.80
C ALA A 94 -11.40 5.22 10.72
N GLU A 95 -11.15 6.44 11.18
CA GLU A 95 -10.11 6.68 12.20
C GLU A 95 -10.40 5.83 13.45
N ASN A 96 -9.37 5.15 13.96
CA ASN A 96 -9.45 4.22 15.09
C ASN A 96 -10.37 2.99 14.88
N ASP A 97 -10.70 2.63 13.63
CA ASP A 97 -11.37 1.38 13.30
C ASP A 97 -10.34 0.29 12.91
N ALA A 98 -10.45 -0.90 13.51
CA ALA A 98 -9.57 -2.03 13.20
C ALA A 98 -9.96 -2.76 11.90
N ARG A 99 -11.12 -2.44 11.32
CA ARG A 99 -11.57 -2.95 10.04
C ARG A 99 -10.98 -2.11 8.92
N GLY A 100 -10.63 -2.72 7.80
CA GLY A 100 -10.13 -1.97 6.65
C GLY A 100 -9.50 -2.83 5.56
N LEU A 101 -8.73 -2.14 4.73
CA LEU A 101 -7.79 -2.71 3.79
C LEU A 101 -6.41 -2.80 4.45
N GLY A 102 -5.73 -3.93 4.33
CA GLY A 102 -4.35 -4.06 4.78
C GLY A 102 -3.49 -4.95 3.90
N LEU A 103 -2.24 -4.55 3.75
CA LEU A 103 -1.17 -5.28 3.10
C LEU A 103 -0.07 -5.50 4.14
N TRP A 104 0.22 -6.75 4.48
CA TRP A 104 1.23 -7.10 5.48
C TRP A 104 2.18 -8.17 4.96
N LEU A 105 3.43 -8.13 5.42
CA LEU A 105 4.36 -9.25 5.31
C LEU A 105 4.06 -10.30 6.38
N TYR A 106 4.22 -11.56 6.00
CA TYR A 106 4.04 -12.69 6.90
C TYR A 106 5.08 -12.70 8.04
N PRO A 107 4.71 -13.23 9.22
CA PRO A 107 5.61 -13.42 10.36
C PRO A 107 6.80 -14.33 10.07
N ASP A 108 6.58 -15.38 9.28
CA ASP A 108 7.50 -16.50 9.09
C ASP A 108 7.90 -16.72 7.62
N ALA A 109 7.48 -15.82 6.72
CA ALA A 109 7.79 -15.89 5.31
C ALA A 109 7.83 -14.52 4.65
N MET A 110 8.68 -14.36 3.64
CA MET A 110 8.65 -13.20 2.75
C MET A 110 7.49 -13.30 1.75
N ARG A 111 6.26 -13.30 2.26
CA ARG A 111 5.02 -13.31 1.48
C ARG A 111 4.15 -12.14 1.95
N VAL A 112 3.38 -11.58 1.02
CA VAL A 112 2.38 -10.54 1.29
C VAL A 112 1.01 -11.18 1.46
N ARG A 113 0.29 -10.74 2.50
CA ARG A 113 -1.15 -10.91 2.67
C ARG A 113 -1.84 -9.60 2.28
N VAL A 114 -2.90 -9.71 1.48
CA VAL A 114 -3.89 -8.64 1.31
C VAL A 114 -5.16 -9.05 2.03
N GLN A 115 -5.75 -8.14 2.80
CA GLN A 115 -7.04 -8.34 3.46
C GLN A 115 -7.96 -7.17 3.19
N LEU A 116 -9.24 -7.48 2.97
CA LEU A 116 -10.33 -6.52 2.94
C LEU A 116 -11.41 -6.95 3.93
N PHE A 117 -11.91 -6.01 4.72
CA PHE A 117 -13.12 -6.26 5.50
C PHE A 117 -14.36 -6.20 4.62
N THR A 118 -15.18 -7.24 4.66
CA THR A 118 -16.53 -7.27 4.10
C THR A 118 -17.57 -7.14 5.20
N VAL A 119 -18.83 -6.98 4.82
CA VAL A 119 -19.96 -6.95 5.76
C VAL A 119 -20.13 -8.25 6.57
N LYS A 120 -19.40 -9.31 6.26
CA LYS A 120 -19.38 -10.58 7.01
C LYS A 120 -18.08 -10.88 7.74
N GLY A 121 -17.05 -10.05 7.59
CA GLY A 121 -15.75 -10.25 8.21
C GLY A 121 -14.59 -10.03 7.23
N PRO A 122 -13.34 -10.25 7.65
CA PRO A 122 -12.20 -10.12 6.77
C PRO A 122 -12.12 -11.27 5.77
N ASP A 123 -11.97 -10.94 4.50
CA ASP A 123 -11.48 -11.85 3.46
C ASP A 123 -10.03 -11.50 3.15
N TYR A 124 -9.21 -12.51 2.87
CA TYR A 124 -7.79 -12.32 2.57
C TYR A 124 -7.30 -13.25 1.47
N VAL A 125 -6.27 -12.81 0.78
CA VAL A 125 -5.51 -13.62 -0.17
C VAL A 125 -4.02 -13.44 0.12
N ASP A 126 -3.28 -14.54 -0.01
CA ASP A 126 -1.85 -14.57 0.27
C ASP A 126 -1.09 -14.81 -1.02
N SER A 127 -0.10 -13.96 -1.29
CA SER A 127 0.79 -14.11 -2.45
C SER A 127 1.39 -15.51 -2.52
N ARG A 128 1.55 -16.07 -3.72
CA ARG A 128 2.36 -17.29 -3.95
C ARG A 128 3.82 -16.94 -4.09
N THR A 129 4.10 -15.82 -4.75
CA THR A 129 5.46 -15.31 -4.95
C THR A 129 6.06 -14.84 -3.62
N ARG A 130 7.32 -15.22 -3.38
CA ARG A 130 8.09 -14.72 -2.25
C ARG A 130 8.85 -13.46 -2.67
N LEU A 131 8.88 -12.46 -1.80
CA LEU A 131 9.61 -11.23 -2.03
C LEU A 131 11.10 -11.46 -1.75
N PRO A 132 12.00 -11.21 -2.72
CA PRO A 132 13.43 -11.23 -2.44
C PRO A 132 13.82 -10.12 -1.46
N VAL A 133 14.61 -10.47 -0.43
CA VAL A 133 15.15 -9.49 0.53
C VAL A 133 16.21 -8.65 -0.18
N GLY A 134 16.16 -7.34 0.03
CA GLY A 134 17.10 -6.36 -0.54
C GLY A 134 16.88 -6.04 -2.01
N GLU A 135 15.82 -6.55 -2.63
CA GLU A 135 15.46 -6.27 -4.02
C GLU A 135 14.16 -5.45 -4.11
N TRP A 136 14.09 -4.57 -5.12
CA TRP A 136 12.87 -3.82 -5.40
C TRP A 136 11.80 -4.71 -6.01
N VAL A 137 10.60 -4.62 -5.46
CA VAL A 137 9.41 -5.36 -5.91
C VAL A 137 8.28 -4.38 -6.14
N HIS A 138 7.66 -4.42 -7.32
CA HIS A 138 6.42 -3.69 -7.56
C HIS A 138 5.24 -4.52 -7.01
N ILE A 139 4.42 -3.91 -6.16
CA ILE A 139 3.19 -4.49 -5.63
C ILE A 139 2.01 -3.66 -6.13
N ALA A 140 0.98 -4.33 -6.63
CA ALA A 140 -0.31 -3.68 -6.84
C ALA A 140 -1.47 -4.53 -6.32
N LEU A 141 -2.42 -3.86 -5.68
CA LEU A 141 -3.74 -4.38 -5.37
C LEU A 141 -4.74 -3.76 -6.33
N VAL A 142 -5.51 -4.61 -7.01
CA VAL A 142 -6.66 -4.21 -7.82
C VAL A 142 -7.91 -4.76 -7.18
N VAL A 143 -8.91 -3.91 -6.96
CA VAL A 143 -10.23 -4.31 -6.45
C VAL A 143 -11.26 -3.83 -7.44
N ASP A 144 -12.12 -4.74 -7.89
CA ASP A 144 -13.25 -4.46 -8.76
C ASP A 144 -14.56 -4.90 -8.08
N THR A 145 -15.65 -4.90 -8.85
CA THR A 145 -16.97 -5.29 -8.34
C THR A 145 -17.09 -6.79 -8.05
N ALA A 146 -16.19 -7.62 -8.56
CA ALA A 146 -16.19 -9.07 -8.39
C ALA A 146 -15.24 -9.54 -7.28
N GLY A 147 -14.14 -8.83 -7.03
CA GLY A 147 -13.17 -9.27 -6.04
C GLY A 147 -11.89 -8.44 -5.97
N MET A 148 -10.83 -9.08 -5.49
CA MET A 148 -9.50 -8.48 -5.37
C MET A 148 -8.42 -9.35 -6.03
N SER A 149 -7.42 -8.69 -6.61
CA SER A 149 -6.26 -9.30 -7.24
C SER A 149 -4.98 -8.64 -6.74
N LEU A 150 -3.99 -9.47 -6.39
CA LEU A 150 -2.65 -9.04 -6.02
C LEU A 150 -1.70 -9.30 -7.19
N TYR A 151 -0.96 -8.28 -7.56
CA TYR A 151 0.06 -8.32 -8.60
C TYR A 151 1.45 -8.10 -7.98
N ILE A 152 2.42 -8.87 -8.46
CA ILE A 152 3.83 -8.76 -8.08
C ILE A 152 4.65 -8.63 -9.37
N ASN A 153 5.47 -7.59 -9.45
CA ASN A 153 6.32 -7.28 -10.63
C ASN A 153 5.52 -7.26 -11.94
N GLY A 154 4.36 -6.61 -11.91
CA GLY A 154 3.51 -6.39 -13.08
C GLY A 154 2.66 -7.59 -13.50
N LYS A 155 2.72 -8.73 -12.78
CA LYS A 155 1.95 -9.93 -13.11
C LYS A 155 0.98 -10.29 -11.99
N GLN A 156 -0.23 -10.70 -12.34
CA GLN A 156 -1.19 -11.19 -11.34
C GLN A 156 -0.62 -12.44 -10.68
N ASP A 157 -0.46 -12.42 -9.37
CA ASP A 157 0.06 -13.52 -8.57
C ASP A 157 -1.08 -14.38 -8.02
N VAL A 158 -2.10 -13.72 -7.45
CA VAL A 158 -3.29 -14.34 -6.86
C VAL A 158 -4.50 -13.43 -6.99
N GLY A 159 -5.70 -14.01 -6.94
CA GLY A 159 -6.96 -13.28 -6.87
C GLY A 159 -8.01 -14.05 -6.06
N LEU A 160 -8.99 -13.31 -5.55
CA LEU A 160 -10.08 -13.83 -4.74
C LEU A 160 -11.40 -13.14 -5.13
N SER A 161 -12.41 -13.94 -5.48
CA SER A 161 -13.78 -13.46 -5.62
C SER A 161 -14.37 -13.16 -4.24
N LEU A 162 -15.02 -12.01 -4.10
CA LEU A 162 -15.65 -11.59 -2.85
C LEU A 162 -17.15 -11.86 -2.93
N GLU A 163 -17.65 -12.73 -2.06
CA GLU A 163 -19.08 -13.07 -1.99
C GLU A 163 -19.91 -11.98 -1.30
N HIS A 164 -19.25 -11.08 -0.59
CA HIS A 164 -19.87 -10.07 0.26
C HIS A 164 -19.27 -8.70 -0.02
N ALA A 165 -20.12 -7.67 0.09
CA ALA A 165 -19.71 -6.30 -0.15
C ALA A 165 -18.58 -5.88 0.80
N VAL A 166 -17.56 -5.23 0.25
CA VAL A 166 -16.47 -4.61 1.02
C VAL A 166 -17.04 -3.47 1.86
N VAL A 167 -16.64 -3.41 3.13
CA VAL A 167 -16.86 -2.24 3.97
C VAL A 167 -15.86 -1.17 3.53
N THR A 168 -16.37 -0.11 2.93
CA THR A 168 -15.57 0.95 2.29
C THR A 168 -14.47 1.50 3.21
N PRO A 169 -13.19 1.33 2.87
CA PRO A 169 -12.08 1.98 3.56
C PRO A 169 -12.12 3.50 3.32
N ALA A 170 -12.40 4.29 4.35
CA ALA A 170 -12.51 5.75 4.26
C ALA A 170 -11.59 6.51 5.25
N GLY A 171 -10.88 5.80 6.13
CA GLY A 171 -9.93 6.38 7.08
C GLY A 171 -8.62 6.85 6.43
N PRO A 172 -7.64 7.29 7.23
CA PRO A 172 -6.32 7.70 6.73
C PRO A 172 -5.57 6.53 6.07
N VAL A 173 -4.57 6.82 5.24
CA VAL A 173 -3.66 5.79 4.71
C VAL A 173 -2.39 5.78 5.54
N TYR A 174 -2.01 4.62 6.04
CA TYR A 174 -0.74 4.40 6.73
C TYR A 174 0.21 3.65 5.80
N LEU A 175 1.43 4.15 5.66
CA LEU A 175 2.54 3.51 4.97
C LEU A 175 3.59 3.11 6.01
N GLY A 176 4.03 1.86 6.00
CA GLY A 176 4.82 1.28 7.09
C GLY A 176 3.94 0.82 8.25
N SER A 177 4.34 1.15 9.49
CA SER A 177 3.62 0.68 10.69
C SER A 177 2.17 1.20 10.76
N GLU A 178 1.28 0.38 11.31
CA GLU A 178 -0.11 0.76 11.58
C GLU A 178 -0.35 0.96 13.08
N LEU A 179 -1.59 1.25 13.48
CA LEU A 179 -1.93 1.50 14.88
C LEU A 179 -1.65 0.31 15.82
N THR A 180 -1.73 -0.92 15.32
CA THR A 180 -1.67 -2.14 16.16
C THR A 180 -0.61 -3.15 15.74
N LYS A 181 0.08 -2.93 14.64
CA LYS A 181 1.13 -3.83 14.14
C LYS A 181 2.37 -3.04 13.76
N PRO A 182 3.56 -3.60 13.98
CA PRO A 182 4.78 -3.01 13.47
C PRO A 182 4.73 -2.92 11.93
N GLY A 183 5.59 -2.07 11.38
CA GLY A 183 5.93 -2.01 9.96
C GLY A 183 7.10 -2.93 9.62
N PHE A 184 7.60 -2.81 8.40
CA PHE A 184 8.79 -3.50 7.91
C PHE A 184 10.03 -2.60 8.03
N GLY A 185 11.21 -3.23 8.00
CA GLY A 185 12.47 -2.56 7.71
C GLY A 185 12.72 -2.50 6.21
N GLY A 186 12.87 -1.30 5.64
CA GLY A 186 13.16 -1.14 4.21
C GLY A 186 12.73 0.19 3.62
N LEU A 187 12.55 0.19 2.29
CA LEU A 187 12.18 1.36 1.50
C LEU A 187 10.82 1.14 0.82
N LEU A 188 10.01 2.20 0.75
CA LEU A 188 8.81 2.28 -0.05
C LEU A 188 8.93 3.45 -1.02
N ASP A 189 8.55 3.22 -2.26
CA ASP A 189 8.70 4.22 -3.32
C ASP A 189 7.44 4.26 -4.19
N ASP A 190 7.20 5.41 -4.81
CA ASP A 190 6.33 5.54 -5.97
C ASP A 190 4.86 5.13 -5.70
N PHE A 191 4.34 5.56 -4.53
CA PHE A 191 3.01 5.19 -4.02
C PHE A 191 1.90 5.87 -4.81
N ARG A 192 0.97 5.07 -5.35
CA ARG A 192 -0.12 5.51 -6.22
C ARG A 192 -1.46 4.93 -5.80
N VAL A 193 -2.50 5.75 -5.89
CA VAL A 193 -3.88 5.34 -5.61
C VAL A 193 -4.78 5.75 -6.78
N TYR A 194 -5.66 4.84 -7.20
CA TYR A 194 -6.55 5.00 -8.34
C TYR A 194 -8.01 4.77 -7.93
N ALA A 195 -8.93 5.58 -8.47
CA ALA A 195 -10.37 5.46 -8.27
C ALA A 195 -11.04 4.47 -9.26
N THR A 196 -10.25 3.53 -9.80
CA THR A 196 -10.69 2.52 -10.77
C THR A 196 -9.87 1.26 -10.59
N ALA A 197 -10.44 0.10 -10.93
CA ALA A 197 -9.66 -1.11 -11.16
C ALA A 197 -8.77 -0.93 -12.39
N LEU A 198 -7.44 -1.02 -12.22
CA LEU A 198 -6.50 -1.00 -13.33
C LEU A 198 -6.46 -2.36 -14.04
N ASP A 199 -6.23 -2.34 -15.34
CA ASP A 199 -6.02 -3.55 -16.15
C ASP A 199 -4.56 -4.02 -16.10
N ASP A 200 -4.33 -5.24 -16.61
CA ASP A 200 -3.02 -5.87 -16.63
C ASP A 200 -1.96 -5.05 -17.40
N ASP A 201 -2.36 -4.31 -18.42
CA ASP A 201 -1.44 -3.50 -19.23
C ASP A 201 -0.96 -2.28 -18.44
N ALA A 202 -1.88 -1.59 -17.75
CA ALA A 202 -1.55 -0.50 -16.85
C ALA A 202 -0.67 -0.97 -15.69
N ILE A 203 -0.97 -2.11 -15.08
CA ILE A 203 -0.15 -2.67 -14.00
C ILE A 203 1.24 -3.07 -14.49
N ARG A 204 1.37 -3.65 -15.69
CA ARG A 204 2.68 -3.95 -16.30
C ARG A 204 3.48 -2.70 -16.60
N ALA A 205 2.84 -1.63 -17.07
CA ALA A 205 3.51 -0.36 -17.32
C ALA A 205 4.05 0.26 -16.02
N LEU A 206 3.25 0.26 -14.94
CA LEU A 206 3.67 0.75 -13.63
C LEU A 206 4.85 -0.04 -13.05
N ALA A 207 4.90 -1.36 -13.28
CA ALA A 207 6.00 -2.18 -12.79
C ALA A 207 7.31 -2.00 -13.58
N ALA A 208 7.24 -1.46 -14.80
CA ALA A 208 8.38 -1.27 -15.68
C ALA A 208 8.97 0.15 -15.61
N GLY A 209 8.16 1.15 -15.28
CA GLY A 209 8.58 2.51 -14.92
C GLY A 209 9.19 2.49 -13.54
#